data_AF-A0AAV1Q3H2-F1
#
_entry.id   AF-A0AAV1Q3H2-F1
#
_cell.length_a   1.000
_cell.length_b   1.000
_cell.length_c   1.000
_cell.angle_alpha   90.00
_cell.angle_beta   90.00
_cell.angle_gamma   90.00
#
_symmetry.space_group_name_H-M   'P 1'
#
loop_
_entity.id
_entity.type
_entity.pdbx_description
1 polymer ?
#
loop_
_entity_poly.entity_id
_entity_poly.type
_entity_poly.pdbx_seq_one_letter_code
_entity_poly.pdbx_strand_id
1 'polypeptide(L)'
;MTILTAVISTANSQDGTETSSAHIKCAALCQKNSFYQISIHLQAKKKKNQQEPLFPARVVYDLLFYFIVIIIVLNLIFGVIIDTFADLRSEKQKKEEVLKTTCFICGLERDKFDNKTVSFEDHIKQEHNIWNYLFFIVLVREKNKTDYTGPESYVAHMIKNNNLDWFPRMQAMSLVVTDGDGEQNEMRMLQDKLSSTMRVMTEQRKRRQRMGFVDVQAGASAAAAVPPSAAGGNHQMYKT
;
A
#
# COMPACT_ATOMS: atom_id res chain seq x y z
N MET A 1 -38.65 -33.53 18.92
CA MET A 1 -37.45 -34.40 18.85
C MET A 1 -36.76 -34.30 17.48
N THR A 2 -37.51 -34.19 16.38
CA THR A 2 -37.03 -34.07 14.98
C THR A 2 -36.29 -32.77 14.65
N ILE A 3 -36.69 -31.62 15.22
CA ILE A 3 -36.00 -30.33 14.97
C ILE A 3 -34.64 -30.30 15.69
N LEU A 4 -34.55 -30.91 16.87
CA LEU A 4 -33.31 -30.96 17.67
C LEU A 4 -32.26 -31.87 17.02
N THR A 5 -32.68 -33.01 16.44
CA THR A 5 -31.79 -33.88 15.66
C THR A 5 -31.37 -33.27 14.34
N ALA A 6 -32.22 -32.47 13.68
CA ALA A 6 -31.84 -31.77 12.44
C ALA A 6 -30.74 -30.72 12.69
N VAL A 7 -30.85 -29.94 13.78
CA VAL A 7 -29.84 -28.93 14.16
C VAL A 7 -28.51 -29.57 14.60
N ILE A 8 -28.57 -30.73 15.28
CA ILE A 8 -27.36 -31.49 15.68
C ILE A 8 -26.72 -32.18 14.46
N SER A 9 -27.50 -32.66 13.49
CA SER A 9 -26.99 -33.28 12.28
C SER A 9 -26.29 -32.28 11.35
N THR A 10 -26.79 -31.04 11.25
CA THR A 10 -26.10 -29.96 10.51
C THR A 10 -24.81 -29.50 11.20
N ALA A 11 -24.71 -29.63 12.52
CA ALA A 11 -23.53 -29.26 13.30
C ALA A 11 -22.33 -30.23 13.13
N ASN A 12 -22.58 -31.49 12.76
CA ASN A 12 -21.53 -32.51 12.60
C ASN A 12 -20.91 -32.55 11.19
N SER A 13 -21.41 -31.75 10.23
CA SER A 13 -20.93 -31.76 8.83
C SER A 13 -20.08 -30.55 8.43
N GLN A 14 -19.85 -29.56 9.29
CA GLN A 14 -18.99 -28.41 8.94
C GLN A 14 -17.64 -28.47 9.65
N ASP A 15 -16.63 -28.64 8.79
CA ASP A 15 -15.23 -28.79 9.06
C ASP A 15 -14.60 -27.51 9.67
N GLY A 16 -13.67 -27.69 10.61
CA GLY A 16 -12.44 -26.89 10.61
C GLY A 16 -12.27 -25.62 11.46
N THR A 17 -13.17 -25.20 12.37
CA THR A 17 -12.81 -24.16 13.35
C THR A 17 -13.30 -24.47 14.76
N GLU A 18 -12.37 -24.70 15.69
CA GLU A 18 -12.63 -25.01 17.12
C GLU A 18 -13.55 -23.99 17.81
N THR A 19 -13.54 -22.74 17.37
CA THR A 19 -14.40 -21.67 17.89
C THR A 19 -15.87 -21.84 17.48
N SER A 20 -16.15 -22.17 16.21
CA SER A 20 -17.53 -22.37 15.72
C SER A 20 -18.22 -23.58 16.39
N SER A 21 -17.45 -24.64 16.69
CA SER A 21 -17.95 -25.82 17.40
C SER A 21 -18.44 -25.51 18.83
N ALA A 22 -17.79 -24.59 19.53
CA ALA A 22 -18.16 -24.22 20.90
C ALA A 22 -19.47 -23.42 20.97
N HIS A 23 -19.68 -22.49 20.04
CA HIS A 23 -20.91 -21.69 19.96
C HIS A 23 -22.14 -22.55 19.65
N ILE A 24 -21.99 -23.51 18.73
CA ILE A 24 -23.07 -24.43 18.36
C ILE A 24 -23.43 -25.36 19.53
N LYS A 25 -22.41 -25.89 20.24
CA LYS A 25 -22.62 -26.71 21.45
C LYS A 25 -23.30 -25.91 22.57
N CYS A 26 -22.92 -24.64 22.76
CA CYS A 26 -23.53 -23.75 23.75
C CYS A 26 -24.99 -23.44 23.42
N ALA A 27 -25.31 -23.15 22.14
CA ALA A 27 -26.67 -22.91 21.69
C ALA A 27 -27.58 -24.14 21.89
N ALA A 28 -27.08 -25.33 21.55
CA ALA A 28 -27.80 -26.58 21.77
C ALA A 28 -28.04 -26.87 23.26
N LEU A 29 -27.08 -26.53 24.13
CA LEU A 29 -27.22 -26.67 25.57
C LEU A 29 -28.22 -25.66 26.16
N CYS A 30 -28.20 -24.42 25.67
CA CYS A 30 -29.10 -23.35 26.07
C CYS A 30 -30.55 -23.66 25.67
N GLN A 31 -30.76 -24.16 24.45
CA GLN A 31 -32.08 -24.64 24.01
C GLN A 31 -32.56 -25.80 24.89
N LYS A 32 -31.73 -26.84 25.13
CA LYS A 32 -32.10 -27.95 26.03
C LYS A 32 -32.52 -27.47 27.41
N ASN A 33 -31.76 -26.56 28.02
CA ASN A 33 -32.05 -26.06 29.36
C ASN A 33 -33.37 -25.27 29.41
N SER A 34 -33.64 -24.47 28.38
CA SER A 34 -34.89 -23.72 28.23
C SER A 34 -36.11 -24.65 28.11
N PHE A 35 -36.00 -25.74 27.35
CA PHE A 35 -37.04 -26.77 27.23
C PHE A 35 -37.31 -27.50 28.56
N TYR A 36 -36.29 -27.76 29.36
CA TYR A 36 -36.45 -28.37 30.69
C TYR A 36 -37.21 -27.45 31.65
N GLN A 37 -36.88 -26.16 31.70
CA GLN A 37 -37.59 -25.18 32.53
C GLN A 37 -39.07 -25.05 32.15
N ILE A 38 -39.39 -25.08 30.85
CA ILE A 38 -40.78 -25.03 30.36
C ILE A 38 -41.56 -26.26 30.82
N SER A 39 -40.94 -27.45 30.76
CA SER A 39 -41.56 -28.71 31.16
C SER A 39 -41.90 -28.72 32.66
N ILE A 40 -41.00 -28.21 33.51
CA ILE A 40 -41.21 -28.06 34.95
C ILE A 40 -42.34 -27.06 35.24
N HIS A 41 -42.32 -25.90 34.56
CA HIS A 41 -43.34 -24.86 34.74
C HIS A 41 -44.74 -25.33 34.28
N LEU A 42 -44.81 -26.19 33.26
CA LEU A 42 -46.05 -26.83 32.82
C LEU A 42 -46.60 -27.79 33.85
N GLN A 43 -45.75 -28.64 34.41
CA GLN A 43 -46.13 -29.59 35.45
C GLN A 43 -46.63 -28.86 36.70
N ALA A 44 -46.02 -27.70 37.04
CA ALA A 44 -46.46 -26.85 38.13
C ALA A 44 -47.82 -26.18 37.86
N LYS A 45 -48.04 -25.59 36.66
CA LYS A 45 -49.33 -24.98 36.30
C LYS A 45 -50.46 -26.01 36.23
N LYS A 46 -50.21 -27.21 35.69
CA LYS A 46 -51.20 -28.30 35.59
C LYS A 46 -51.73 -28.75 36.96
N LYS A 47 -50.90 -28.68 38.01
CA LYS A 47 -51.27 -29.11 39.38
C LYS A 47 -52.18 -28.12 40.12
N LYS A 48 -52.31 -26.86 39.65
CA LYS A 48 -52.94 -25.77 40.42
C LYS A 48 -54.37 -25.40 39.99
N ASN A 49 -54.81 -25.73 38.77
CA ASN A 49 -56.08 -25.25 38.22
C ASN A 49 -56.81 -26.32 37.39
N GLN A 50 -57.38 -27.32 38.07
CA GLN A 50 -58.06 -28.46 37.42
C GLN A 50 -59.57 -28.22 37.15
N GLN A 51 -60.13 -27.03 37.47
CA GLN A 51 -61.59 -26.83 37.55
C GLN A 51 -62.21 -25.81 36.57
N GLU A 52 -61.47 -25.26 35.59
CA GLU A 52 -62.02 -24.25 34.65
C GLU A 52 -61.95 -24.72 33.18
N PRO A 53 -63.05 -24.68 32.41
CA PRO A 53 -63.09 -25.20 31.03
C PRO A 53 -62.24 -24.40 30.03
N LEU A 54 -61.85 -23.16 30.37
CA LEU A 54 -60.94 -22.32 29.56
C LEU A 54 -59.45 -22.46 29.95
N PHE A 55 -59.11 -23.26 30.95
CA PHE A 55 -57.74 -23.49 31.40
C PHE A 55 -56.77 -23.97 30.30
N PRO A 56 -57.12 -24.96 29.44
CA PRO A 56 -56.20 -25.44 28.41
C PRO A 56 -55.88 -24.39 27.35
N ALA A 57 -56.84 -23.54 26.97
CA ALA A 57 -56.63 -22.48 25.99
C ALA A 57 -55.62 -21.43 26.48
N ARG A 58 -55.74 -21.00 27.74
CA ARG A 58 -54.80 -20.04 28.35
C ARG A 58 -53.39 -20.61 28.49
N VAL A 59 -53.27 -21.89 28.86
CA VAL A 59 -51.96 -22.56 28.99
C VAL A 59 -51.26 -22.70 27.63
N VAL A 60 -52.00 -23.03 26.56
CA VAL A 60 -51.44 -23.12 25.20
C VAL A 60 -51.01 -21.75 24.68
N TYR A 61 -51.79 -20.70 24.92
CA TYR A 61 -51.42 -19.34 24.54
C TYR A 61 -50.14 -18.86 25.23
N ASP A 62 -50.05 -19.04 26.56
CA ASP A 62 -48.86 -18.68 27.35
C ASP A 62 -47.60 -19.45 26.88
N LEU A 63 -47.78 -20.73 26.53
CA LEU A 63 -46.70 -21.58 26.04
C LEU A 63 -46.18 -21.19 24.67
N LEU A 64 -47.08 -20.97 23.71
CA LEU A 64 -46.74 -20.59 22.36
C LEU A 64 -46.05 -19.23 22.35
N PHE A 65 -46.57 -18.28 23.13
CA PHE A 65 -45.95 -16.97 23.29
C PHE A 65 -44.53 -17.07 23.87
N TYR A 66 -44.35 -17.84 24.95
CA TYR A 66 -43.05 -18.03 25.57
C TYR A 66 -42.04 -18.69 24.63
N PHE A 67 -42.45 -19.73 23.89
CA PHE A 67 -41.58 -20.39 22.91
C PHE A 67 -41.19 -19.46 21.76
N ILE A 68 -42.14 -18.73 21.19
CA ILE A 68 -41.87 -17.82 20.07
C ILE A 68 -40.91 -16.71 20.52
N VAL A 69 -41.14 -16.10 21.67
CA VAL A 69 -40.28 -15.02 22.19
C VAL A 69 -38.87 -15.55 22.48
N ILE A 70 -38.73 -16.72 23.11
CA ILE A 70 -37.40 -17.28 23.40
C ILE A 70 -36.65 -17.69 22.14
N ILE A 71 -37.34 -18.31 21.17
CA ILE A 71 -36.70 -18.70 19.91
C ILE A 71 -36.18 -17.45 19.18
N ILE A 72 -36.98 -16.37 19.13
CA ILE A 72 -36.57 -15.11 18.50
C ILE A 72 -35.39 -14.48 19.25
N VAL A 73 -35.46 -14.35 20.58
CA VAL A 73 -34.41 -13.70 21.38
C VAL A 73 -33.10 -14.48 21.35
N LEU A 74 -33.14 -15.81 21.51
CA LEU A 74 -31.94 -16.63 21.46
C LEU A 74 -31.28 -16.55 20.08
N ASN A 75 -32.07 -16.67 19.00
CA ASN A 75 -31.53 -16.59 17.64
C ASN A 75 -31.01 -15.19 17.30
N LEU A 76 -31.61 -14.12 17.85
CA LEU A 76 -31.12 -12.76 17.68
C LEU A 76 -29.76 -12.56 18.36
N ILE A 77 -29.63 -13.00 19.62
CA ILE A 77 -28.35 -12.88 20.35
C ILE A 77 -27.27 -13.71 19.65
N PHE A 78 -27.55 -14.95 19.26
CA PHE A 78 -26.58 -15.76 18.51
C PHE A 78 -26.25 -15.16 17.15
N GLY A 79 -27.23 -14.55 16.46
CA GLY A 79 -27.00 -13.81 15.23
C GLY A 79 -25.95 -12.72 15.39
N VAL A 80 -26.12 -11.84 16.39
CA VAL A 80 -25.16 -10.76 16.68
C VAL A 80 -23.77 -11.30 17.06
N ILE A 81 -23.71 -12.36 17.86
CA ILE A 81 -22.43 -12.97 18.25
C ILE A 81 -21.71 -13.56 17.04
N ILE A 82 -22.41 -14.29 16.16
CA ILE A 82 -21.81 -14.86 14.94
C ILE A 82 -21.33 -13.75 14.00
N ASP A 83 -22.14 -12.71 13.82
CA ASP A 83 -21.83 -11.57 12.96
C ASP A 83 -20.55 -10.85 13.46
N THR A 84 -20.49 -10.53 14.75
CA THR A 84 -19.30 -9.88 15.34
C THR A 84 -18.04 -10.76 15.27
N PHE A 85 -18.15 -12.08 15.44
CA PHE A 85 -17.01 -12.98 15.26
C PHE A 85 -16.57 -13.11 13.79
N ALA A 86 -17.52 -13.08 12.85
CA ALA A 86 -17.23 -13.07 11.42
C ALA A 86 -16.48 -11.78 11.02
N ASP A 87 -16.89 -10.64 11.57
CA ASP A 87 -16.21 -9.35 11.38
C ASP A 87 -14.79 -9.35 11.94
N LEU A 88 -14.60 -9.83 13.18
CA LEU A 88 -13.25 -9.94 13.77
C LEU A 88 -12.33 -10.84 12.93
N ARG A 89 -12.87 -11.90 12.32
CA ARG A 89 -12.12 -12.79 11.43
C ARG A 89 -11.74 -12.08 10.13
N SER A 90 -12.69 -11.38 9.50
CA SER A 90 -12.45 -10.68 8.24
C SER A 90 -11.44 -9.53 8.43
N GLU A 91 -11.52 -8.81 9.56
CA GLU A 91 -10.58 -7.75 9.90
C GLU A 91 -9.16 -8.30 10.12
N LYS A 92 -9.03 -9.42 10.83
CA LYS A 92 -7.74 -10.10 11.01
C LYS A 92 -7.14 -10.53 9.68
N GLN A 93 -7.94 -11.16 8.82
CA GLN A 93 -7.49 -11.60 7.49
C GLN A 93 -7.05 -10.42 6.63
N LYS A 94 -7.83 -9.32 6.62
CA LYS A 94 -7.49 -8.09 5.89
C LYS A 94 -6.17 -7.48 6.37
N LYS A 95 -5.93 -7.44 7.69
CA LYS A 95 -4.65 -6.95 8.25
C LYS A 95 -3.47 -7.82 7.82
N GLU A 96 -3.62 -9.15 7.89
CA GLU A 96 -2.58 -10.08 7.46
C GLU A 96 -2.30 -10.01 5.95
N GLU A 97 -3.33 -9.79 5.13
CA GLU A 97 -3.20 -9.62 3.69
C GLU A 97 -2.41 -8.36 3.36
N VAL A 98 -2.79 -7.21 3.93
CA VAL A 98 -2.07 -5.94 3.73
C VAL A 98 -0.60 -6.09 4.11
N LEU A 99 -0.27 -6.76 5.22
CA LEU A 99 1.12 -6.98 5.63
C LEU A 99 1.91 -7.89 4.67
N LYS A 100 1.24 -8.76 3.88
CA LYS A 100 1.87 -9.66 2.91
C LYS A 100 2.03 -9.03 1.52
N THR A 101 1.16 -8.10 1.18
CA THR A 101 1.11 -7.45 -0.14
C THR A 101 1.73 -6.06 -0.15
N THR A 102 1.90 -5.42 1.01
CA THR A 102 2.50 -4.08 1.10
C THR A 102 3.78 -4.10 1.93
N CYS A 103 4.80 -3.36 1.49
CA CYS A 103 6.03 -3.22 2.25
C CYS A 103 5.81 -2.30 3.46
N PHE A 104 6.17 -2.75 4.66
CA PHE A 104 5.94 -2.01 5.91
C PHE A 104 6.68 -0.66 5.97
N ILE A 105 7.86 -0.56 5.34
CA ILE A 105 8.70 0.64 5.43
C ILE A 105 8.25 1.70 4.42
N CYS A 106 8.13 1.34 3.14
CA CYS A 106 7.82 2.30 2.08
C CYS A 106 6.35 2.35 1.66
N GLY A 107 5.54 1.35 2.04
CA GLY A 107 4.12 1.25 1.68
C GLY A 107 3.84 0.79 0.25
N LEU A 108 4.86 0.37 -0.51
CA LEU A 108 4.66 -0.08 -1.90
C LEU A 108 4.00 -1.47 -1.92
N GLU A 109 3.04 -1.62 -2.83
CA GLU A 109 2.38 -2.89 -3.12
C GLU A 109 3.29 -3.84 -3.91
N ARG A 110 3.11 -5.15 -3.67
CA ARG A 110 3.81 -6.27 -4.32
C ARG A 110 3.74 -6.17 -5.84
N ASP A 111 2.58 -5.78 -6.38
CA ASP A 111 2.31 -5.65 -7.80
C ASP A 111 3.30 -4.71 -8.54
N LYS A 112 3.94 -3.77 -7.82
CA LYS A 112 4.95 -2.87 -8.40
C LYS A 112 6.28 -3.55 -8.70
N PHE A 113 6.56 -4.67 -8.05
CA PHE A 113 7.81 -5.41 -8.16
C PHE A 113 7.73 -6.62 -9.11
N ASP A 114 6.53 -7.15 -9.37
CA ASP A 114 6.32 -8.35 -10.20
C ASP A 114 6.85 -8.22 -11.65
N ASN A 115 6.94 -7.00 -12.18
CA ASN A 115 7.45 -6.71 -13.53
C ASN A 115 8.88 -6.14 -13.54
N LYS A 116 9.63 -6.28 -12.44
CA LYS A 116 10.97 -5.70 -12.27
C LYS A 116 12.01 -6.78 -11.98
N THR A 117 13.27 -6.39 -12.05
CA THR A 117 14.41 -7.28 -11.82
C THR A 117 14.56 -7.71 -10.36
N VAL A 118 13.94 -6.98 -9.42
CA VAL A 118 13.99 -7.23 -7.99
C VAL A 118 12.63 -7.73 -7.52
N SER A 119 12.61 -8.90 -6.88
CA SER A 119 11.40 -9.50 -6.30
C SER A 119 10.94 -8.74 -5.06
N PHE A 120 9.64 -8.82 -4.74
CA PHE A 120 9.12 -8.22 -3.50
C PHE A 120 9.77 -8.84 -2.25
N GLU A 121 10.04 -10.14 -2.25
CA GLU A 121 10.73 -10.84 -1.16
C GLU A 121 12.16 -10.33 -0.93
N ASP A 122 12.89 -10.02 -2.00
CA ASP A 122 14.24 -9.48 -1.90
C ASP A 122 14.19 -8.01 -1.44
N HIS A 123 13.22 -7.24 -1.92
CA HIS A 123 12.98 -5.87 -1.47
C HIS A 123 12.78 -5.79 0.05
N ILE A 124 11.92 -6.63 0.64
CA ILE A 124 11.68 -6.60 2.09
C ILE A 124 12.85 -7.16 2.92
N LYS A 125 13.66 -8.08 2.35
CA LYS A 125 14.75 -8.74 3.08
C LYS A 125 16.06 -7.97 3.03
N GLN A 126 16.39 -7.39 1.88
CA GLN A 126 17.68 -6.76 1.61
C GLN A 126 17.60 -5.24 1.64
N GLU A 127 16.56 -4.63 1.05
CA GLU A 127 16.42 -3.16 1.02
C GLU A 127 15.69 -2.64 2.27
N HIS A 128 14.50 -3.17 2.55
CA HIS A 128 13.57 -2.68 3.58
C HIS A 128 13.40 -3.66 4.74
N ASN A 129 14.52 -4.13 5.29
CA ASN A 129 14.50 -5.02 6.44
C ASN A 129 14.20 -4.24 7.74
N ILE A 130 13.08 -4.54 8.38
CA ILE A 130 12.61 -3.89 9.61
C ILE A 130 13.67 -3.90 10.73
N TRP A 131 14.40 -5.01 10.88
CA TRP A 131 15.39 -5.16 11.94
C TRP A 131 16.61 -4.28 11.71
N ASN A 132 17.03 -4.08 10.46
CA ASN A 132 18.14 -3.19 10.14
C ASN A 132 17.83 -1.74 10.53
N TYR A 133 16.59 -1.28 10.32
CA TYR A 133 16.15 0.04 10.79
C TYR A 133 16.18 0.14 12.32
N LEU A 134 15.73 -0.90 13.02
CA LEU A 134 15.76 -0.92 14.49
C LEU A 134 17.20 -0.88 15.03
N PHE A 135 18.10 -1.70 14.48
CA PHE A 135 19.51 -1.70 14.86
C PHE A 135 20.18 -0.36 14.58
N PHE A 136 19.87 0.28 13.46
CA PHE A 136 20.39 1.60 13.15
C PHE A 136 19.93 2.67 14.15
N ILE A 137 18.66 2.65 14.55
CA ILE A 137 18.14 3.58 15.57
C ILE A 137 18.85 3.37 16.91
N VAL A 138 19.05 2.13 17.35
CA VAL A 138 19.79 1.83 18.59
C VAL A 138 21.23 2.31 18.48
N LEU A 139 21.90 2.03 17.36
CA LEU A 139 23.27 2.46 17.09
C LEU A 139 23.42 3.98 17.19
N VAL A 140 22.52 4.75 16.55
CA VAL A 140 22.56 6.22 16.60
C VAL A 140 22.34 6.73 18.03
N ARG A 141 21.51 6.04 18.84
CA ARG A 141 21.26 6.44 20.24
C ARG A 141 22.42 6.16 21.18
N GLU A 142 23.17 5.07 20.96
CA GLU A 142 24.30 4.68 21.83
C GLU A 142 25.63 5.31 21.41
N LYS A 143 25.80 5.60 20.11
CA LYS A 143 27.04 6.14 19.55
C LYS A 143 27.28 7.60 19.99
N ASN A 144 28.54 7.96 20.20
CA ASN A 144 28.94 9.33 20.54
C ASN A 144 28.65 10.30 19.40
N LYS A 145 28.12 11.48 19.75
CA LYS A 145 27.71 12.51 18.77
C LYS A 145 28.86 13.05 17.91
N THR A 146 30.09 13.03 18.43
CA THR A 146 31.29 13.46 17.69
C THR A 146 31.69 12.51 16.59
N ASP A 147 31.24 11.25 16.66
CA ASP A 147 31.62 10.18 15.75
C ASP A 147 30.52 9.92 14.70
N TYR A 148 29.46 10.75 14.72
CA TYR A 148 28.39 10.64 13.75
C TYR A 148 28.90 10.96 12.34
N THR A 149 28.48 10.13 11.40
CA THR A 149 28.60 10.48 9.97
C THR A 149 27.57 11.56 9.60
N GLY A 150 27.69 12.15 8.41
CA GLY A 150 26.73 13.15 7.92
C GLY A 150 25.28 12.65 7.94
N PRO A 151 24.97 11.48 7.34
CA PRO A 151 23.63 10.91 7.39
C PRO A 151 23.15 10.52 8.79
N GLU A 152 24.04 9.98 9.64
CA GLU A 152 23.70 9.65 11.04
C GLU A 152 23.31 10.92 11.82
N SER A 153 24.03 12.01 11.63
CA SER A 153 23.73 13.31 12.26
C SER A 153 22.37 13.83 11.83
N TYR A 154 22.03 13.70 10.54
CA TYR A 154 20.73 14.06 10.02
C TYR A 154 19.62 13.21 10.67
N VAL A 155 19.75 11.88 10.66
CA VAL A 155 18.74 11.00 11.26
C VAL A 155 18.61 11.23 12.77
N ALA A 156 19.72 11.43 13.49
CA ALA A 156 19.71 11.77 14.92
C ALA A 156 18.92 13.05 15.20
N HIS A 157 19.08 14.08 14.36
CA HIS A 157 18.32 15.32 14.45
C HIS A 157 16.83 15.11 14.17
N MET A 158 16.49 14.32 13.14
CA MET A 158 15.10 14.00 12.80
C MET A 158 14.41 13.22 13.93
N ILE A 159 15.09 12.21 14.52
CA ILE A 159 14.60 11.45 15.67
C ILE A 159 14.38 12.38 16.87
N LYS A 160 15.32 13.29 17.17
CA LYS A 160 15.19 14.24 18.29
C LYS A 160 13.97 15.15 18.13
N ASN A 161 13.63 15.52 16.90
CA ASN A 161 12.50 16.38 16.58
C ASN A 161 11.19 15.60 16.35
N ASN A 162 11.18 14.28 16.57
CA ASN A 162 10.07 13.38 16.27
C ASN A 162 9.58 13.50 14.80
N ASN A 163 10.47 13.81 13.87
CA ASN A 163 10.16 13.83 12.45
C ASN A 163 10.47 12.46 11.81
N LEU A 164 9.49 11.88 11.13
CA LEU A 164 9.56 10.58 10.45
C LEU A 164 9.88 10.69 8.94
N ASP A 165 10.14 11.89 8.42
CA ASP A 165 10.43 12.14 7.01
C ASP A 165 11.73 11.50 6.50
N TRP A 166 12.58 11.00 7.39
CA TRP A 166 13.79 10.28 7.01
C TRP A 166 13.52 8.84 6.54
N PHE A 167 12.33 8.29 6.81
CA PHE A 167 11.90 7.00 6.23
C PHE A 167 11.46 7.18 4.77
N PRO A 168 11.82 6.25 3.86
CA PRO A 168 11.38 6.31 2.48
C PRO A 168 9.85 6.12 2.41
N ARG A 169 9.16 6.96 1.62
CA ARG A 169 7.71 6.87 1.41
C ARG A 169 7.41 6.69 -0.07
N MET A 170 6.68 5.63 -0.42
CA MET A 170 6.29 5.31 -1.80
C MET A 170 7.49 5.20 -2.76
N GLN A 171 8.69 4.92 -2.24
CA GLN A 171 9.94 4.90 -3.00
C GLN A 171 10.75 3.65 -2.64
N ALA A 172 11.44 3.10 -3.63
CA ALA A 172 12.38 2.01 -3.49
C ALA A 172 13.50 2.19 -4.53
N MET A 173 14.75 1.93 -4.15
CA MET A 173 15.89 2.08 -5.06
C MET A 173 15.75 1.18 -6.29
N SER A 174 15.25 -0.04 -6.09
CA SER A 174 14.92 -1.01 -7.15
C SER A 174 13.83 -0.56 -8.13
N LEU A 175 12.98 0.40 -7.75
CA LEU A 175 11.94 0.97 -8.61
C LEU A 175 12.36 2.27 -9.28
N VAL A 176 13.57 2.79 -8.99
CA VAL A 176 14.15 3.88 -9.77
C VAL A 176 14.50 3.30 -11.13
N VAL A 177 13.51 3.29 -12.01
CA VAL A 177 13.71 3.16 -13.45
C VAL A 177 14.67 4.28 -13.78
N THR A 178 15.89 3.91 -14.16
CA THR A 178 16.80 4.83 -14.83
C THR A 178 15.95 5.47 -15.92
N ASP A 179 15.82 6.80 -15.93
CA ASP A 179 15.13 7.57 -16.97
C ASP A 179 15.82 7.43 -18.34
N GLY A 180 16.34 6.25 -18.69
CA GLY A 180 16.99 5.93 -19.95
C GLY A 180 16.05 6.15 -21.13
N ASP A 181 14.74 6.04 -20.94
CA ASP A 181 13.76 6.34 -21.97
C ASP A 181 13.66 7.86 -22.22
N GLY A 182 13.78 8.67 -21.16
CA GLY A 182 13.83 10.12 -21.22
C GLY A 182 15.15 10.63 -21.80
N GLU A 183 16.28 10.14 -21.29
CA GLU A 183 17.61 10.50 -21.73
C GLU A 183 17.86 10.11 -23.20
N GLN A 184 17.36 8.95 -23.65
CA GLN A 184 17.45 8.56 -25.07
C GLN A 184 16.59 9.45 -25.97
N ASN A 185 15.40 9.84 -25.53
CA ASN A 185 14.55 10.75 -26.28
C ASN A 185 15.17 12.16 -26.37
N GLU A 186 15.77 12.64 -25.27
CA GLU A 186 16.51 13.90 -25.26
C GLU A 186 17.74 13.85 -26.17
N MET A 187 18.52 12.77 -26.14
CA MET A 187 19.69 12.58 -27.01
C MET A 187 19.29 12.58 -28.49
N ARG A 188 18.17 11.94 -28.83
CA ARG A 188 17.62 11.94 -30.20
C ARG A 188 17.17 13.35 -30.63
N MET A 189 16.46 14.07 -29.77
CA MET A 189 16.05 15.45 -30.05
C MET A 189 17.24 16.40 -30.21
N LEU A 190 18.28 16.25 -29.38
CA LEU A 190 19.52 17.03 -29.48
C LEU A 190 20.25 16.73 -30.79
N GLN A 191 20.28 15.48 -31.24
CA GLN A 191 20.90 15.08 -32.51
C GLN A 191 20.15 15.65 -33.73
N ASP A 192 18.81 15.71 -33.69
CA ASP A 192 18.00 16.35 -34.73
C ASP A 192 18.19 17.88 -34.76
N LYS A 193 18.32 18.52 -33.59
CA LYS A 193 18.61 19.96 -33.50
C LYS A 193 20.02 20.30 -34.00
N LEU A 194 20.99 19.43 -33.74
CA LEU A 194 22.35 19.58 -34.25
C LEU A 194 22.40 19.41 -35.78
N SER A 195 21.74 18.38 -36.32
CA SER A 195 21.75 18.10 -37.76
C SER A 195 21.06 19.21 -38.58
N SER A 196 19.95 19.77 -38.07
CA SER A 196 19.28 20.92 -38.69
C SER A 196 20.15 22.18 -38.65
N THR A 197 20.82 22.46 -37.53
CA THR A 197 21.76 23.57 -37.40
C THR A 197 22.94 23.42 -38.38
N MET A 198 23.51 22.21 -38.49
CA MET A 198 24.58 21.91 -39.45
C MET A 198 24.14 22.10 -40.91
N ARG A 199 22.90 21.73 -41.26
CA ARG A 199 22.33 21.99 -42.59
C ARG A 199 22.23 23.49 -42.87
N VAL A 200 21.75 24.29 -41.92
CA VAL A 200 21.67 25.75 -42.08
C VAL A 200 23.06 26.36 -42.21
N MET A 201 24.04 25.92 -41.41
CA MET A 201 25.43 26.41 -41.50
C MET A 201 26.09 26.07 -42.84
N THR A 202 25.88 24.86 -43.36
CA THR A 202 26.43 24.45 -44.67
C THR A 202 25.77 25.20 -45.81
N GLU A 203 24.47 25.45 -45.74
CA GLU A 203 23.75 26.27 -46.71
C GLU A 203 24.20 27.74 -46.67
N GLN A 204 24.39 28.30 -45.47
CA GLN A 204 24.94 29.64 -45.29
C GLN A 204 26.37 29.75 -45.84
N ARG A 205 27.20 28.71 -45.66
CA ARG A 205 28.55 28.64 -46.24
C ARG A 205 28.51 28.62 -47.77
N LYS A 206 27.62 27.84 -48.38
CA LYS A 206 27.42 27.82 -49.85
C LYS A 206 26.93 29.17 -50.38
N ARG A 207 25.98 29.80 -49.69
CA ARG A 207 25.49 31.15 -50.02
C ARG A 207 26.61 32.19 -49.96
N ARG A 208 27.46 32.15 -48.93
CA ARG A 208 28.63 33.02 -48.80
C ARG A 208 29.64 32.79 -49.93
N GLN A 209 29.91 31.54 -50.32
CA GLN A 209 30.79 31.25 -51.45
C GLN A 209 30.23 31.77 -52.78
N ARG A 210 28.90 31.67 -52.99
CA ARG A 210 28.25 32.24 -54.17
C ARG A 210 28.31 33.76 -54.20
N MET A 211 28.17 34.44 -53.05
CA MET A 211 28.31 35.89 -52.93
C MET A 211 29.77 36.35 -53.13
N GLY A 212 30.74 35.59 -52.63
CA GLY A 212 32.17 35.87 -52.87
C GLY A 212 32.60 35.76 -54.33
N PHE A 213 31.79 35.14 -55.20
CA PHE A 213 31.98 35.16 -56.66
C PHE A 213 31.43 36.45 -57.29
N VAL A 214 30.45 37.11 -56.67
CA VAL A 214 29.86 38.36 -57.17
C VAL A 214 30.79 39.55 -56.92
N ASP A 215 31.55 39.53 -55.82
CA ASP A 215 32.52 40.59 -55.48
C ASP A 215 33.78 40.57 -56.37
N VAL A 216 34.10 39.43 -57.00
CA VAL A 216 35.24 39.33 -57.95
C VAL A 216 34.92 39.97 -59.30
N GLN A 217 33.65 40.02 -59.71
CA GLN A 217 33.23 40.69 -60.95
C GLN A 217 33.00 42.20 -60.73
N ALA A 218 32.60 42.62 -59.53
CA ALA A 218 32.40 44.03 -59.18
C ALA A 218 33.70 44.77 -58.79
N GLY A 219 34.79 44.04 -58.51
CA GLY A 219 36.09 44.60 -58.10
C GLY A 219 37.08 44.90 -59.22
N ALA A 220 36.74 44.69 -60.50
CA ALA A 220 37.67 44.90 -61.62
C ALA A 220 37.79 46.37 -62.09
N SER A 221 37.26 47.34 -61.33
CA SER A 221 37.37 48.77 -61.66
C SER A 221 37.49 49.66 -60.42
N ALA A 222 38.46 49.37 -59.55
CA ALA A 222 38.96 50.35 -58.58
C ALA A 222 40.34 49.91 -58.04
N ALA A 223 41.32 49.80 -58.94
CA ALA A 223 42.72 49.77 -58.52
C ALA A 223 43.14 51.20 -58.15
N ALA A 224 43.14 51.51 -56.85
CA ALA A 224 44.07 52.46 -56.23
C ALA A 224 43.70 52.69 -54.75
N ALA A 225 44.46 52.07 -53.84
CA ALA A 225 44.97 52.69 -52.61
C ALA A 225 45.47 51.58 -51.67
N VAL A 226 46.75 51.29 -51.77
CA VAL A 226 47.51 50.59 -50.71
C VAL A 226 47.88 51.63 -49.66
N PRO A 227 47.67 51.40 -48.36
CA PRO A 227 48.49 52.01 -47.32
C PRO A 227 49.47 50.99 -46.73
N PRO A 228 50.64 51.44 -46.24
CA PRO A 228 51.77 50.57 -45.92
C PRO A 228 51.61 49.90 -44.55
N SER A 229 52.19 48.71 -44.47
CA SER A 229 52.44 47.96 -43.24
C SER A 229 53.52 48.67 -42.41
N ALA A 230 53.26 48.89 -41.12
CA ALA A 230 54.25 49.34 -40.15
C ALA A 230 54.16 48.52 -38.85
N ALA A 231 55.35 48.17 -38.36
CA ALA A 231 55.71 47.27 -37.29
C ALA A 231 55.22 47.62 -35.87
N GLY A 232 55.31 46.62 -34.99
CA GLY A 232 55.38 46.75 -33.52
C GLY A 232 54.13 46.21 -32.82
N GLY A 233 54.15 45.38 -31.79
CA GLY A 233 55.21 44.89 -30.92
C GLY A 233 54.58 44.53 -29.57
N ASN A 234 54.95 43.38 -29.02
CA ASN A 234 54.90 42.96 -27.61
C ASN A 234 53.57 42.65 -26.88
N HIS A 235 53.44 41.38 -26.51
CA HIS A 235 53.20 40.81 -25.17
C HIS A 235 52.84 41.77 -24.02
N GLN A 236 51.77 41.45 -23.27
CA GLN A 236 51.84 41.26 -21.81
C GLN A 236 50.72 40.33 -21.30
N MET A 237 51.15 39.31 -20.57
CA MET A 237 50.36 38.57 -19.60
C MET A 237 50.05 39.47 -18.41
N TYR A 238 48.86 39.32 -17.81
CA TYR A 238 48.73 39.53 -16.37
C TYR A 238 47.82 38.45 -15.77
N LYS A 239 48.40 37.67 -14.86
CA LYS A 239 47.73 36.88 -13.84
C LYS A 239 47.20 37.82 -12.76
N THR A 240 46.01 37.57 -12.25
CA THR A 240 45.79 37.33 -10.82
C THR A 240 44.61 36.37 -10.70
#